data_AF-A0A2S3XUU1-F1
#
_entry.id   AF-A0A2S3XUU1-F1
#
_cell.length_a   1.000
_cell.length_b   1.000
_cell.length_c   1.000
_cell.angle_alpha   90.00
_cell.angle_beta   90.00
_cell.angle_gamma   90.00
#
_symmetry.space_group_name_H-M   'P 1'
#
loop_
_entity.id
_entity.type
_entity.pdbx_description
1 polymer ?
#
loop_
_entity_poly.entity_id
_entity_poly.type
_entity_poly.pdbx_seq_one_letter_code
_entity_poly.pdbx_strand_id
1 'polypeptide(L)'
;MPSSTSTLERTARPRRSRTRSRTVNARPALALSALNPHQYDLRPACASLLCPDCETWVPITGLVTKTPKVVPHDTGRAYKDAALRCRLGSNRLITIDVTVRKWQERLEGGHAETVHRRRTTARRKPKVEVAPAVSQIAAQKQAPSNNGLGWTLRKEQWAVTEAAVRETDARRAQLPDGDVLLGTSSAPTVILRPER
;
A
#
# COMPACT_ATOMS: atom_id res chain seq x y z
N MET A 1 -19.12 52.40 5.64
CA MET A 1 -19.81 51.12 5.94
C MET A 1 -19.01 49.98 5.33
N PRO A 2 -18.44 49.06 6.11
CA PRO A 2 -17.76 47.90 5.55
C PRO A 2 -18.80 46.89 5.06
N SER A 3 -18.78 46.60 3.76
CA SER A 3 -19.64 45.59 3.13
C SER A 3 -19.23 44.20 3.65
N SER A 4 -20.07 43.59 4.48
CA SER A 4 -19.91 42.21 4.92
C SER A 4 -20.08 41.27 3.73
N THR A 5 -18.98 40.85 3.13
CA THR A 5 -18.97 39.70 2.23
C THR A 5 -19.22 38.45 3.06
N SER A 6 -20.47 38.00 3.09
CA SER A 6 -20.84 36.67 3.58
C SER A 6 -20.10 35.62 2.77
N THR A 7 -18.98 35.12 3.29
CA THR A 7 -18.27 33.96 2.75
C THR A 7 -19.12 32.72 3.05
N LEU A 8 -20.13 32.46 2.23
CA LEU A 8 -20.75 31.15 2.21
C LEU A 8 -19.64 30.14 1.91
N GLU A 9 -19.36 29.23 2.85
CA GLU A 9 -18.45 28.11 2.63
C GLU A 9 -19.02 27.26 1.50
N ARG A 10 -18.62 27.57 0.27
CA ARG A 10 -19.00 26.77 -0.89
C ARG A 10 -18.19 25.48 -0.84
N THR A 11 -18.89 24.37 -0.86
CA THR A 11 -18.29 23.05 -1.06
C THR A 11 -18.06 22.78 -2.56
N ALA A 12 -17.06 21.95 -2.85
CA ALA A 12 -16.67 21.58 -4.20
C ALA A 12 -17.87 21.05 -4.98
N ARG A 13 -18.01 21.50 -6.23
CA ARG A 13 -19.16 21.15 -7.05
C ARG A 13 -19.01 19.76 -7.67
N PRO A 14 -20.14 19.09 -7.98
CA PRO A 14 -20.10 17.92 -8.84
C PRO A 14 -19.51 18.26 -10.20
N ARG A 15 -18.87 17.26 -10.80
CA ARG A 15 -18.20 17.40 -12.10
C ARG A 15 -19.22 17.73 -13.18
N ARG A 16 -18.95 18.81 -13.91
CA ARG A 16 -19.72 19.15 -15.11
C ARG A 16 -19.35 18.17 -16.22
N SER A 17 -20.34 17.65 -16.94
CA SER A 17 -20.12 16.76 -18.08
C SER A 17 -19.51 17.50 -19.28
N ARG A 18 -19.95 18.75 -19.53
CA ARG A 18 -19.50 19.57 -20.65
C ARG A 18 -19.35 21.04 -20.26
N THR A 19 -18.47 21.74 -20.97
CA THR A 19 -18.34 23.21 -20.91
C THR A 19 -18.66 23.86 -22.25
N ARG A 20 -19.41 24.98 -22.23
CA ARG A 20 -19.65 25.83 -23.41
C ARG A 20 -18.73 27.05 -23.46
N SER A 21 -17.92 27.26 -22.42
CA SER A 21 -16.99 28.40 -22.38
C SER A 21 -16.01 28.30 -23.54
N ARG A 22 -15.73 29.44 -24.19
CA ARG A 22 -14.66 29.56 -25.20
C ARG A 22 -13.29 29.79 -24.58
N THR A 23 -13.22 30.11 -23.28
CA THR A 23 -11.98 30.36 -22.54
C THR A 23 -11.08 29.14 -22.54
N VAL A 24 -9.80 29.36 -22.78
CA VAL A 24 -8.75 28.34 -22.81
C VAL A 24 -7.66 28.75 -21.83
N ASN A 25 -7.07 27.79 -21.15
CA ASN A 25 -5.92 28.01 -20.28
C ASN A 25 -4.68 28.34 -21.13
N ALA A 26 -3.86 29.30 -20.70
CA ALA A 26 -2.64 29.69 -21.41
C ALA A 26 -1.52 28.63 -21.37
N ARG A 27 -1.64 27.60 -20.51
CA ARG A 27 -0.66 26.51 -20.43
C ARG A 27 -0.62 25.69 -21.74
N PRO A 28 0.53 25.06 -22.04
CA PRO A 28 0.65 24.18 -23.20
C PRO A 28 -0.35 23.03 -23.13
N ALA A 29 -0.80 22.61 -24.31
CA ALA A 29 -1.71 21.49 -24.45
C ALA A 29 -1.14 20.23 -23.80
N LEU A 30 -1.97 19.50 -23.08
CA LEU A 30 -1.61 18.23 -22.46
C LEU A 30 -1.76 17.11 -23.48
N ALA A 31 -0.65 16.50 -23.89
CA ALA A 31 -0.69 15.27 -24.68
C ALA A 31 -1.23 14.12 -23.81
N LEU A 32 -2.17 13.33 -24.34
CA LEU A 32 -2.73 12.21 -23.59
C LEU A 32 -1.71 11.09 -23.39
N SER A 33 -0.79 10.89 -24.34
CA SER A 33 0.31 9.93 -24.18
C SER A 33 1.25 10.23 -23.02
N ALA A 34 1.28 11.46 -22.51
CA ALA A 34 2.07 11.83 -21.34
C ALA A 34 1.47 11.30 -20.02
N LEU A 35 0.22 10.85 -20.05
CA LEU A 35 -0.46 10.22 -18.91
C LEU A 35 -0.35 8.69 -19.00
N ASN A 36 -0.41 8.03 -17.86
CA ASN A 36 -0.51 6.56 -17.83
C ASN A 36 -1.85 6.11 -18.44
N PRO A 37 -1.92 4.93 -19.10
CA PRO A 37 -3.16 4.45 -19.71
C PRO A 37 -4.38 4.41 -18.77
N HIS A 38 -4.16 4.15 -17.47
CA HIS A 38 -5.21 4.14 -16.44
C HIS A 38 -5.63 5.52 -15.93
N GLN A 39 -4.92 6.59 -16.31
CA GLN A 39 -5.19 7.96 -15.91
C GLN A 39 -6.06 8.70 -16.92
N TYR A 40 -6.52 8.04 -17.99
CA TYR A 40 -7.46 8.63 -18.93
C TYR A 40 -8.36 7.57 -19.57
N ASP A 41 -9.55 8.00 -19.98
CA ASP A 41 -10.55 7.20 -20.65
C ASP A 41 -10.91 7.86 -21.98
N LEU A 42 -10.76 7.12 -23.07
CA LEU A 42 -11.05 7.58 -24.43
C LEU A 42 -12.39 7.07 -25.00
N ARG A 43 -13.20 6.37 -24.19
CA ARG A 43 -14.52 5.91 -24.65
C ARG A 43 -15.39 7.12 -25.04
N PRO A 44 -16.03 7.11 -26.23
CA PRO A 44 -16.78 8.27 -26.73
C PRO A 44 -17.86 8.80 -25.79
N ALA A 45 -18.48 7.93 -24.98
CA ALA A 45 -19.51 8.30 -24.01
C ALA A 45 -18.96 8.95 -22.73
N CYS A 46 -17.71 8.65 -22.36
CA CYS A 46 -17.17 8.91 -21.02
C CYS A 46 -15.76 9.52 -21.04
N ALA A 47 -15.41 10.22 -22.10
CA ALA A 47 -14.05 10.71 -22.28
C ALA A 47 -13.63 11.64 -21.14
N SER A 48 -12.60 11.23 -20.42
CA SER A 48 -12.15 11.89 -19.20
C SER A 48 -10.67 11.62 -18.96
N LEU A 49 -10.03 12.46 -18.16
CA LEU A 49 -8.65 12.27 -17.74
C LEU A 49 -8.48 12.67 -16.28
N LEU A 50 -7.48 12.11 -15.63
CA LEU A 50 -7.02 12.53 -14.32
C LEU A 50 -6.16 13.79 -14.50
N CYS A 51 -6.58 14.89 -13.89
CA CYS A 51 -5.85 16.15 -13.99
C CYS A 51 -4.50 16.02 -13.27
N PRO A 52 -3.35 16.27 -13.92
CA PRO A 52 -2.04 16.12 -13.28
C PRO A 52 -1.77 17.13 -12.16
N ASP A 53 -2.53 18.23 -12.11
CA ASP A 53 -2.32 19.29 -11.12
C ASP A 53 -3.14 19.09 -9.83
N CYS A 54 -4.22 18.31 -9.86
CA CYS A 54 -5.11 18.14 -8.70
C CYS A 54 -5.70 16.73 -8.55
N GLU A 55 -5.23 15.78 -9.36
CA GLU A 55 -5.57 14.35 -9.35
C GLU A 55 -7.06 14.00 -9.45
N THR A 56 -7.88 14.98 -9.80
CA THR A 56 -9.31 14.81 -9.95
C THR A 56 -9.58 14.25 -11.35
N TRP A 57 -10.48 13.28 -11.46
CA TRP A 57 -11.00 12.82 -12.75
C TRP A 57 -11.89 13.89 -13.36
N VAL A 58 -11.59 14.32 -14.59
CA VAL A 58 -12.27 15.44 -15.25
C VAL A 58 -12.68 15.07 -16.68
N PRO A 59 -13.92 15.40 -17.09
CA PRO A 59 -14.36 15.18 -18.47
C PRO A 59 -13.59 16.03 -19.49
N ILE A 60 -13.43 15.45 -20.67
CA ILE A 60 -12.91 16.12 -21.85
C ILE A 60 -14.10 16.60 -22.68
N THR A 61 -14.19 17.90 -22.91
CA THR A 61 -15.18 18.44 -23.86
C THR A 61 -14.56 18.60 -25.22
N GLY A 62 -15.37 18.37 -26.26
CA GLY A 62 -14.99 18.74 -27.62
C GLY A 62 -14.07 17.74 -28.30
N LEU A 63 -14.12 16.45 -27.94
CA LEU A 63 -13.35 15.40 -28.64
C LEU A 63 -13.59 15.39 -30.15
N VAL A 64 -14.83 15.65 -30.59
CA VAL A 64 -15.22 15.71 -32.01
C VAL A 64 -14.87 17.07 -32.64
N THR A 65 -14.58 18.08 -31.82
CA THR A 65 -14.24 19.44 -32.28
C THR A 65 -12.74 19.62 -32.40
N LYS A 66 -12.30 20.68 -33.10
CA LYS A 66 -10.86 20.97 -33.28
C LYS A 66 -10.12 21.37 -32.01
N THR A 67 -10.82 21.69 -30.91
CA THR A 67 -10.22 22.24 -29.68
C THR A 67 -10.67 21.48 -28.43
N PRO A 68 -10.27 20.21 -28.27
CA PRO A 68 -10.59 19.44 -27.07
C PRO A 68 -9.91 20.05 -25.84
N LYS A 69 -10.66 20.11 -24.73
CA LYS A 69 -10.17 20.68 -23.47
C LYS A 69 -10.81 20.10 -22.23
N VAL A 70 -10.09 20.21 -21.13
CA VAL A 70 -10.53 19.82 -19.79
C VAL A 70 -11.66 20.74 -19.32
N VAL A 71 -12.77 20.16 -18.85
CA VAL A 71 -13.87 20.93 -18.25
C VAL A 71 -13.41 21.60 -16.96
N PRO A 72 -13.87 22.82 -16.66
CA PRO A 72 -13.60 23.42 -15.36
C PRO A 72 -14.05 22.57 -14.18
N HIS A 73 -13.17 22.40 -13.20
CA HIS A 73 -13.41 21.57 -12.03
C HIS A 73 -12.84 22.24 -10.77
N ASP A 74 -13.46 21.92 -9.65
CA ASP A 74 -12.95 22.25 -8.33
C ASP A 74 -11.99 21.13 -7.88
N THR A 75 -11.05 21.43 -6.99
CA THR A 75 -10.13 20.48 -6.37
C THR A 75 -10.83 19.81 -5.19
N GLY A 76 -10.62 18.51 -5.03
CA GLY A 76 -11.20 17.75 -3.93
C GLY A 76 -12.55 17.12 -4.25
N ARG A 77 -13.14 16.52 -3.22
CA ARG A 77 -14.35 15.71 -3.29
C ARG A 77 -15.59 16.60 -3.22
N ALA A 78 -16.48 16.41 -4.19
CA ALA A 78 -17.74 17.12 -4.26
C ALA A 78 -18.54 17.01 -2.94
N TYR A 79 -19.16 18.13 -2.55
CA TYR A 79 -19.97 18.31 -1.34
C TYR A 79 -19.24 18.17 0.00
N LYS A 80 -17.93 17.89 0.02
CA LYS A 80 -17.15 17.71 1.26
C LYS A 80 -16.05 18.74 1.40
N ASP A 81 -15.23 18.89 0.38
CA ASP A 81 -14.08 19.79 0.44
C ASP A 81 -14.47 21.20 0.00
N ALA A 82 -13.63 22.20 0.30
CA ALA A 82 -13.85 23.57 -0.13
C ALA A 82 -13.86 23.70 -1.66
N ALA A 83 -14.69 24.61 -2.21
CA ALA A 83 -14.84 24.86 -3.64
C ALA A 83 -13.66 25.64 -4.24
N LEU A 84 -12.45 25.10 -4.11
CA LEU A 84 -11.25 25.67 -4.68
C LEU A 84 -11.14 25.26 -6.14
N ARG A 85 -11.22 26.21 -7.07
CA ARG A 85 -11.12 25.90 -8.49
C ARG A 85 -9.69 25.53 -8.88
N CYS A 86 -9.52 24.45 -9.64
CA CYS A 86 -8.21 24.08 -10.17
C CYS A 86 -7.75 25.11 -11.21
N ARG A 87 -6.87 26.04 -10.81
CA ARG A 87 -6.39 27.15 -11.64
C ARG A 87 -5.48 26.66 -12.77
N LEU A 88 -4.73 25.60 -12.51
CA LEU A 88 -3.69 25.07 -13.39
C LEU A 88 -4.24 24.12 -14.47
N GLY A 89 -5.25 23.33 -14.14
CA GLY A 89 -5.80 22.29 -15.03
C GLY A 89 -7.15 22.63 -15.68
N SER A 90 -7.93 23.57 -15.13
CA SER A 90 -9.22 23.95 -15.73
C SER A 90 -9.03 24.58 -17.11
N ASN A 91 -9.90 24.23 -18.07
CA ASN A 91 -9.89 24.73 -19.45
C ASN A 91 -8.56 24.48 -20.20
N ARG A 92 -7.70 23.56 -19.73
CA ARG A 92 -6.45 23.23 -20.40
C ARG A 92 -6.72 22.47 -21.71
N LEU A 93 -6.07 22.87 -22.80
CA LEU A 93 -6.14 22.16 -24.07
C LEU A 93 -5.56 20.76 -23.93
N ILE A 94 -6.09 19.85 -24.74
CA ILE A 94 -5.65 18.47 -24.80
C ILE A 94 -5.20 18.19 -26.23
N THR A 95 -4.10 17.47 -26.37
CA THR A 95 -3.68 16.89 -27.65
C THR A 95 -4.01 15.41 -27.61
N ILE A 96 -4.93 14.97 -28.49
CA ILE A 96 -5.31 13.57 -28.60
C ILE A 96 -4.37 12.90 -29.61
N ASP A 97 -3.29 12.34 -29.10
CA ASP A 97 -2.23 11.69 -29.87
C ASP A 97 -2.27 10.15 -29.78
N VAL A 98 -3.23 9.62 -29.02
CA VAL A 98 -3.46 8.19 -28.86
C VAL A 98 -4.84 7.84 -29.42
N THR A 99 -4.90 6.83 -30.29
CA THR A 99 -6.17 6.31 -30.81
C THR A 99 -6.89 5.48 -29.74
N VAL A 100 -8.23 5.44 -29.80
CA VAL A 100 -9.04 4.64 -28.87
C VAL A 100 -8.57 3.17 -28.84
N ARG A 101 -8.34 2.58 -30.02
CA ARG A 101 -7.81 1.21 -30.15
C ARG A 101 -6.48 1.03 -29.42
N LYS A 102 -5.50 1.91 -29.66
CA LYS A 102 -4.16 1.82 -29.05
C LYS A 102 -4.22 2.01 -27.53
N TRP A 103 -5.12 2.85 -27.04
CA TRP A 103 -5.34 3.00 -25.60
C TRP A 103 -5.95 1.73 -24.99
N GLN A 104 -6.95 1.13 -25.65
CA GLN A 104 -7.55 -0.11 -25.18
C GLN A 104 -6.53 -1.26 -25.15
N GLU A 105 -5.73 -1.42 -26.20
CA GLU A 105 -4.63 -2.40 -26.25
C GLU A 105 -3.64 -2.22 -25.10
N ARG A 106 -3.30 -0.97 -24.74
CA ARG A 106 -2.40 -0.68 -23.61
C ARG A 106 -3.01 -1.05 -22.26
N LEU A 107 -4.31 -0.83 -22.09
CA LEU A 107 -5.02 -1.22 -20.87
C LEU A 107 -5.10 -2.74 -20.71
N GLU A 108 -5.44 -3.45 -21.78
CA GLU A 108 -5.57 -4.90 -21.79
C GLU A 108 -4.21 -5.60 -21.68
N GLY A 109 -3.19 -5.11 -22.40
CA GLY A 109 -1.82 -5.63 -22.34
C GLY A 109 -1.18 -5.51 -20.96
N GLY A 110 -1.36 -4.37 -20.28
CA GLY A 110 -0.88 -4.20 -18.90
C GLY A 110 -1.56 -5.15 -17.91
N HIS A 111 -2.84 -5.47 -18.14
CA HIS A 111 -3.54 -6.48 -17.34
C HIS A 111 -3.02 -7.90 -17.61
N ALA A 112 -2.72 -8.24 -18.87
CA ALA A 112 -2.16 -9.54 -19.23
C ALA A 112 -0.81 -9.79 -18.52
N GLU A 113 0.11 -8.82 -18.53
CA GLU A 113 1.42 -8.94 -17.86
C GLU A 113 1.31 -9.15 -16.34
N THR A 114 0.29 -8.56 -15.68
CA THR A 114 0.08 -8.73 -14.24
C THR A 114 -0.64 -10.03 -13.88
N VAL A 115 -1.55 -10.52 -14.74
CA VAL A 115 -2.27 -11.80 -14.55
C VAL A 115 -1.33 -13.01 -14.68
N HIS A 116 -0.20 -12.88 -15.39
CA HIS A 116 0.82 -13.93 -15.47
C HIS A 116 1.62 -14.15 -14.18
N ARG A 117 1.40 -13.38 -13.11
CA ARG A 117 1.90 -13.76 -11.78
C ARG A 117 1.22 -15.08 -11.38
N ARG A 118 2.00 -16.16 -11.34
CA ARG A 118 1.53 -17.49 -10.91
C ARG A 118 0.68 -17.34 -9.66
N ARG A 119 -0.57 -17.81 -9.72
CA ARG A 119 -1.47 -17.87 -8.58
C ARG A 119 -0.73 -18.54 -7.42
N THR A 120 -0.55 -17.81 -6.32
CA THR A 120 0.02 -18.40 -5.11
C THR A 120 -1.01 -19.38 -4.58
N THR A 121 -0.67 -20.67 -4.50
CA THR A 121 -1.55 -21.67 -3.89
C THR A 121 -1.76 -21.29 -2.43
N ALA A 122 -2.95 -20.81 -2.08
CA ALA A 122 -3.29 -20.51 -0.71
C ALA A 122 -3.32 -21.83 0.09
N ARG A 123 -2.23 -22.14 0.80
CA ARG A 123 -2.25 -23.24 1.77
C ARG A 123 -3.18 -22.86 2.91
N ARG A 124 -4.15 -23.71 3.20
CA ARG A 124 -5.03 -23.54 4.35
C ARG A 124 -4.16 -23.51 5.61
N LYS A 125 -4.32 -22.49 6.47
CA LYS A 125 -3.70 -22.53 7.80
C LYS A 125 -4.13 -23.83 8.50
N PRO A 126 -3.21 -24.60 9.11
CA PRO A 126 -3.59 -25.76 9.91
C PRO A 126 -4.59 -25.30 10.97
N LYS A 127 -5.74 -26.00 11.03
CA LYS A 127 -6.78 -25.69 11.99
C LYS A 127 -6.29 -26.22 13.33
N VAL A 128 -5.70 -25.34 14.15
CA VAL A 128 -5.30 -25.68 15.51
C VAL A 128 -6.56 -26.00 16.29
N GLU A 129 -6.56 -27.10 17.05
CA GLU A 129 -7.64 -27.41 17.97
C GLU A 129 -7.83 -26.24 18.95
N VAL A 130 -9.09 -25.89 19.21
CA VAL A 130 -9.40 -24.80 20.13
C VAL A 130 -8.86 -25.17 21.50
N ALA A 131 -8.03 -24.29 22.07
CA ALA A 131 -7.49 -24.51 23.40
C ALA A 131 -8.65 -24.75 24.39
N PRO A 132 -8.55 -25.76 25.28
CA PRO A 132 -9.60 -26.05 26.25
C PRO A 132 -9.87 -24.82 27.12
N ALA A 133 -11.12 -24.69 27.57
CA ALA A 133 -11.51 -23.58 28.43
C ALA A 133 -10.67 -23.60 29.73
N VAL A 134 -10.37 -22.42 30.27
CA VAL A 134 -9.57 -22.29 31.52
C VAL A 134 -10.16 -23.14 32.65
N SER A 135 -11.49 -23.28 32.71
CA SER A 135 -12.20 -24.16 33.64
C SER A 135 -11.91 -25.65 33.44
N GLN A 136 -11.78 -26.11 32.19
CA GLN A 136 -11.45 -27.50 31.86
C GLN A 136 -9.97 -27.81 32.17
N ILE A 137 -9.07 -26.85 31.95
CA ILE A 137 -7.65 -26.97 32.34
C ILE A 137 -7.52 -27.06 33.86
N ALA A 138 -8.28 -26.25 34.60
CA ALA A 138 -8.31 -26.30 36.07
C ALA A 138 -8.87 -27.64 36.57
N ALA A 139 -9.94 -28.16 35.96
CA ALA A 139 -10.50 -29.46 36.30
C ALA A 139 -9.54 -30.63 35.99
N GLN A 140 -8.80 -30.58 34.88
CA GLN A 140 -7.76 -31.58 34.57
C GLN A 140 -6.58 -31.55 35.56
N LYS A 141 -6.23 -30.37 36.09
CA LYS A 141 -5.24 -30.26 37.18
C LYS A 141 -5.75 -30.78 38.52
N GLN A 142 -7.06 -30.83 38.71
CA GLN A 142 -7.72 -31.29 39.93
C GLN A 142 -8.18 -32.76 39.85
N ALA A 143 -8.16 -33.38 38.67
CA ALA A 143 -8.27 -34.82 38.56
C ALA A 143 -7.19 -35.43 39.46
N PRO A 144 -7.51 -36.46 40.27
CA PRO A 144 -6.55 -37.06 41.18
C PRO A 144 -5.54 -37.83 40.35
N SER A 145 -4.56 -37.12 39.81
CA SER A 145 -3.33 -37.74 39.39
C SER A 145 -2.75 -38.38 40.64
N ASN A 146 -2.44 -39.67 40.55
CA ASN A 146 -1.73 -40.43 41.56
C ASN A 146 -0.28 -39.93 41.69
N ASN A 147 -0.09 -38.61 41.79
CA ASN A 147 1.15 -37.85 41.66
C ASN A 147 1.66 -37.34 43.01
N GLY A 148 1.08 -37.78 44.13
CA GLY A 148 1.66 -37.53 45.46
C GLY A 148 3.11 -38.02 45.57
N LEU A 149 3.50 -38.97 44.72
CA LEU A 149 4.86 -39.51 44.60
C LEU A 149 5.75 -38.77 43.60
N GLY A 150 5.19 -37.96 42.68
CA GLY A 150 5.94 -37.37 41.56
C GLY A 150 6.89 -36.24 41.97
N TRP A 151 6.52 -35.45 42.98
CA TRP A 151 7.38 -34.38 43.51
C TRP A 151 8.57 -34.93 44.31
N THR A 152 8.34 -35.97 45.11
CA THR A 152 9.37 -36.64 45.91
C THR A 152 10.36 -37.36 44.99
N LEU A 153 9.86 -38.11 44.01
CA LEU A 153 10.69 -38.77 43.00
C LEU A 153 11.52 -37.77 42.19
N ARG A 154 10.94 -36.61 41.85
CA ARG A 154 11.67 -35.54 41.13
C ARG A 154 12.77 -34.91 41.98
N LYS A 155 12.56 -34.75 43.30
CA LYS A 155 13.60 -34.28 44.22
C LYS A 155 14.78 -35.26 44.29
N GLU A 156 14.47 -36.55 44.39
CA GLU A 156 15.49 -37.62 44.41
C GLU A 156 16.26 -37.66 43.07
N GLN A 157 15.56 -37.60 41.94
CA GLN A 157 16.19 -37.53 40.61
C GLN A 157 17.09 -36.30 40.45
N TRP A 158 16.68 -35.15 40.99
CA TRP A 158 17.50 -33.94 40.96
C TRP A 158 18.73 -34.06 41.86
N ALA A 159 18.59 -34.64 43.06
CA ALA A 159 19.72 -34.88 43.95
C ALA A 159 20.79 -35.79 43.31
N VAL A 160 20.36 -36.79 42.53
CA VAL A 160 21.28 -37.68 41.78
C VAL A 160 22.01 -36.94 40.65
N THR A 161 21.36 -35.96 40.01
CA THR A 161 21.89 -35.30 38.81
C THR A 161 22.58 -33.96 39.07
N GLU A 162 22.38 -33.35 40.24
CA GLU A 162 22.91 -32.02 40.57
C GLU A 162 24.43 -31.94 40.43
N ALA A 163 25.17 -32.96 40.89
CA ALA A 163 26.63 -32.97 40.82
C ALA A 163 27.14 -32.97 39.36
N ALA A 164 26.55 -33.79 38.49
CA ALA A 164 26.91 -33.86 37.07
C ALA A 164 26.55 -32.57 36.30
N VAL A 165 25.45 -31.91 36.70
CA VAL A 165 25.08 -30.59 36.17
C VAL A 165 26.10 -29.55 36.59
N ARG A 166 26.47 -29.48 37.88
CA ARG A 166 27.50 -28.54 38.37
C ARG A 166 28.86 -28.75 37.71
N GLU A 167 29.27 -30.00 37.50
CA GLU A 167 30.53 -30.32 36.80
C GLU A 167 30.50 -29.86 35.35
N THR A 168 29.37 -30.09 34.67
CA THR A 168 29.17 -29.62 33.29
C THR A 168 29.17 -28.10 33.19
N ASP A 169 28.53 -27.41 34.14
CA ASP A 169 28.53 -25.96 34.18
C ASP A 169 29.92 -25.39 34.52
N ALA A 170 30.69 -26.04 35.39
CA ALA A 170 32.07 -25.68 35.67
C ALA A 170 32.97 -25.83 34.42
N ARG A 171 32.79 -26.92 33.65
CA ARG A 171 33.47 -27.11 32.35
C ARG A 171 33.08 -26.06 31.33
N ARG A 172 31.81 -25.64 31.28
CA ARG A 172 31.35 -24.58 30.38
C ARG A 172 31.90 -23.20 30.79
N ALA A 173 32.09 -22.97 32.08
CA ALA A 173 32.67 -21.73 32.61
C ALA A 173 34.19 -21.62 32.36
N GLN A 174 34.86 -22.73 32.03
CA GLN A 174 36.23 -22.71 31.54
C GLN A 174 36.24 -22.29 30.07
N LEU A 175 36.51 -21.01 29.82
CA LEU A 175 36.91 -20.55 28.50
C LEU A 175 38.27 -21.18 28.15
N PRO A 176 38.45 -21.81 26.99
CA PRO A 176 39.78 -22.24 26.57
C PRO A 176 40.67 -21.00 26.40
N ASP A 177 41.86 -21.01 26.98
CA ASP A 177 42.92 -20.05 26.65
C ASP A 177 43.15 -20.13 25.15
N GLY A 178 43.05 -18.97 24.49
CA GLY A 178 42.78 -18.86 23.08
C GLY A 178 43.73 -19.65 22.19
N ASP A 179 43.16 -20.62 21.47
CA ASP A 179 43.76 -21.10 20.23
C ASP A 179 43.23 -20.29 19.04
N VAL A 180 44.18 -19.66 18.37
CA VAL A 180 44.05 -18.82 17.18
C VAL A 180 43.22 -19.53 16.11
N LEU A 181 42.06 -18.95 15.77
CA LEU A 181 41.28 -19.35 14.62
C LEU A 181 42.04 -19.02 13.33
N LEU A 182 42.70 -20.02 12.74
CA LEU A 182 43.07 -19.99 11.34
C LEU A 182 41.79 -20.04 10.48
N GLY A 183 41.55 -18.97 9.73
CA GLY A 183 40.72 -19.00 8.53
C GLY A 183 39.22 -18.86 8.75
N THR A 184 38.76 -17.62 8.97
CA THR A 184 37.47 -17.21 8.39
C THR A 184 37.72 -15.97 7.56
N SER A 185 37.54 -16.11 6.24
CA SER A 185 37.70 -15.04 5.28
C SER A 185 36.83 -13.85 5.65
N SER A 186 37.46 -12.70 5.86
CA SER A 186 36.80 -11.40 5.96
C SER A 186 36.07 -11.12 4.64
N ALA A 187 34.75 -11.26 4.63
CA ALA A 187 33.93 -10.78 3.51
C ALA A 187 33.93 -9.24 3.53
N PRO A 188 34.25 -8.55 2.42
CA PRO A 188 34.24 -7.09 2.39
C PRO A 188 32.80 -6.58 2.45
N THR A 189 32.47 -5.86 3.52
CA THR A 189 31.22 -5.11 3.63
C THR A 189 31.37 -3.79 2.87
N VAL A 190 30.93 -3.75 1.61
CA VAL A 190 30.78 -2.48 0.87
C VAL A 190 29.55 -1.76 1.41
N ILE A 191 29.76 -0.73 2.22
CA ILE A 191 28.71 0.19 2.67
C ILE A 191 28.58 1.31 1.63
N LEU A 192 27.52 1.27 0.81
CA LEU A 192 27.12 2.43 0.01
C LEU A 192 26.52 3.48 0.96
N ARG A 193 27.18 4.63 1.10
CA ARG A 193 26.61 5.80 1.78
C ARG A 193 25.91 6.70 0.74
N PRO A 194 24.73 7.25 1.05
CA PRO A 194 24.11 8.28 0.23
C PRO A 194 24.81 9.63 0.44
N GLU A 195 25.07 10.34 -0.65
CA GLU A 195 25.56 11.72 -0.68
C GLU A 195 24.52 12.69 -0.09
N ARG A 196 24.99 13.76 0.55
CA ARG A 196 24.18 14.94 0.91
C ARG A 196 24.35 16.01 -0.14
#